data_AF-A0AAW1D1R2-F1
#
_entry.id   AF-A0AAW1D1R2-F1
#
_cell.length_a   1.000
_cell.length_b   1.000
_cell.length_c   1.000
_cell.angle_alpha   90.00
_cell.angle_beta   90.00
_cell.angle_gamma   90.00
#
_symmetry.space_group_name_H-M   'P 1'
#
loop_
_entity.id
_entity.type
_entity.pdbx_description
1 polymer ?
#
loop_
_entity_poly.entity_id
_entity_poly.type
_entity_poly.pdbx_seq_one_letter_code
_entity_poly.pdbx_strand_id
1 'polypeptide(L)'
;MAVDMAGGEKQLMALSEESPALTKIFSSRSRVHDQQIKMFQWTVCKLTILVSYLIINTSQESRPLIGSVVNYTPIWDQNKSNTDNILKNAENYCKLISDASKLSADIVVFPAEGLTGSTNSKISPIILPNIFDNPSDKNDSNQVLSLLSSCTKSRNIYSVFTINEQLNNHNCLTQIALNRNGTIIAR
;
A
#
# COMPACT_ATOMS: atom_id res chain seq x y z
N MET A 1 -97.01 -38.47 -8.91
CA MET A 1 -96.63 -39.58 -8.01
C MET A 1 -95.78 -38.96 -6.93
N ALA A 2 -96.34 -38.77 -5.74
CA ALA A 2 -95.69 -38.16 -4.59
C ALA A 2 -95.02 -39.26 -3.77
N VAL A 3 -93.77 -39.05 -3.36
CA VAL A 3 -93.13 -39.83 -2.29
C VAL A 3 -92.44 -38.83 -1.38
N ASP A 4 -93.01 -38.77 -0.18
CA ASP A 4 -92.56 -38.09 1.02
C ASP A 4 -91.42 -38.90 1.66
N MET A 5 -90.33 -38.24 2.07
CA MET A 5 -89.37 -38.78 3.05
C MET A 5 -88.70 -37.63 3.80
N ALA A 6 -89.34 -37.24 4.90
CA ALA A 6 -88.74 -36.53 6.01
C ALA A 6 -87.76 -37.44 6.78
N GLY A 7 -86.65 -36.87 7.24
CA GLY A 7 -85.83 -37.47 8.30
C GLY A 7 -84.34 -37.26 8.10
N GLY A 8 -83.72 -36.35 8.86
CA GLY A 8 -82.26 -36.31 8.94
C GLY A 8 -81.60 -35.02 9.43
N GLU A 9 -82.32 -33.96 9.79
CA GLU A 9 -81.72 -32.82 10.48
C GLU A 9 -81.68 -33.08 11.98
N LYS A 10 -80.58 -33.65 12.45
CA LYS A 10 -80.08 -33.47 13.84
C LYS A 10 -78.69 -34.09 13.94
N GLN A 11 -77.79 -33.32 14.56
CA GLN A 11 -76.38 -33.64 14.88
C GLN A 11 -75.35 -33.23 13.82
N LEU A 12 -75.01 -31.94 13.80
CA LEU A 12 -73.63 -31.45 13.63
C LEU A 12 -73.54 -29.97 14.03
N MET A 13 -74.03 -29.65 15.23
CA MET A 13 -73.72 -28.41 15.94
C MET A 13 -73.39 -28.75 17.40
N ALA A 14 -72.31 -29.49 17.58
CA ALA A 14 -71.68 -29.67 18.88
C ALA A 14 -70.23 -30.00 18.59
N LEU A 15 -69.38 -28.96 18.51
CA LEU A 15 -67.93 -28.95 18.71
C LEU A 15 -67.41 -27.58 18.26
N SER A 16 -67.78 -26.53 19.00
CA SER A 16 -67.16 -25.21 18.89
C SER A 16 -67.11 -24.56 20.26
N GLU A 17 -66.61 -25.31 21.25
CA GLU A 17 -65.94 -24.71 22.41
C GLU A 17 -64.47 -25.03 22.26
N GLU A 18 -63.79 -24.32 21.34
CA GLU A 18 -62.35 -24.29 21.34
C GLU A 18 -61.89 -23.59 22.63
N SER A 19 -61.28 -24.37 23.50
CA SER A 19 -60.70 -23.94 24.76
C SER A 19 -59.73 -22.76 24.52
N PRO A 20 -59.87 -21.62 25.24
CA PRO A 20 -58.97 -20.46 25.14
C PRO A 20 -57.51 -20.77 25.51
N ALA A 21 -57.24 -21.96 26.04
CA ALA A 21 -55.89 -22.47 26.28
C ALA A 21 -55.16 -22.84 24.96
N LEU A 22 -55.85 -23.37 23.95
CA LEU A 22 -55.23 -23.82 22.70
C LEU A 22 -54.84 -22.64 21.80
N THR A 23 -55.63 -21.56 21.78
CA THR A 23 -55.32 -20.32 21.03
C THR A 23 -54.09 -19.60 21.60
N LYS A 24 -53.87 -19.67 22.92
CA LYS A 24 -52.64 -19.16 23.57
C LYS A 24 -51.39 -19.97 23.18
N ILE A 25 -51.52 -21.28 23.01
CA ILE A 25 -50.40 -22.15 22.61
C ILE A 25 -50.04 -21.95 21.13
N PHE A 26 -51.03 -21.76 20.25
CA PHE A 26 -50.76 -21.49 18.83
C PHE A 26 -50.12 -20.11 18.60
N SER A 27 -50.58 -19.08 19.31
CA SER A 27 -49.99 -17.73 19.21
C SER A 27 -48.58 -17.63 19.81
N SER A 28 -48.28 -18.39 20.87
CA SER A 28 -46.93 -18.44 21.43
C SER A 28 -45.95 -19.17 20.51
N ARG A 29 -46.38 -20.27 19.87
CA ARG A 29 -45.54 -21.03 18.92
C ARG A 29 -45.22 -20.23 17.65
N SER A 30 -46.15 -19.42 17.17
CA SER A 30 -45.95 -18.50 16.04
C SER A 30 -44.91 -17.41 16.35
N ARG A 31 -44.96 -16.80 17.54
CA ARG A 31 -43.96 -15.79 17.96
C ARG A 31 -42.55 -16.36 18.09
N VAL A 32 -42.41 -17.59 18.58
CA VAL A 32 -41.10 -18.25 18.69
C VAL A 32 -40.51 -18.52 17.31
N HIS A 33 -41.33 -18.95 16.34
CA HIS A 33 -40.88 -19.14 14.96
C HIS A 33 -40.43 -17.84 14.29
N ASP A 34 -41.15 -16.74 14.48
CA ASP A 34 -40.80 -15.44 13.89
C ASP A 34 -39.52 -14.86 14.52
N GLN A 35 -39.30 -15.05 15.82
CA GLN A 35 -38.04 -14.65 16.48
C GLN A 35 -36.84 -15.48 16.01
N GLN A 36 -37.01 -16.78 15.80
CA GLN A 36 -35.97 -17.66 15.26
C GLN A 36 -35.55 -17.23 13.84
N ILE A 37 -36.51 -16.89 12.98
CA ILE A 37 -36.25 -16.41 11.61
C ILE A 37 -35.47 -15.07 11.63
N LYS A 38 -35.85 -14.13 12.49
CA LYS A 38 -35.16 -12.83 12.62
C LYS A 38 -33.73 -12.96 13.14
N MET A 39 -33.48 -13.86 14.11
CA MET A 39 -32.13 -14.15 14.59
C MET A 39 -31.26 -14.78 13.49
N PHE A 40 -31.83 -15.71 12.71
CA PHE A 40 -31.11 -16.34 11.60
C PHE A 40 -30.72 -15.31 10.52
N GLN A 41 -31.65 -14.45 10.10
CA GLN A 41 -31.38 -13.39 9.12
C GLN A 41 -30.28 -12.43 9.58
N TRP A 42 -30.32 -11.98 10.85
CA TRP A 42 -29.29 -11.11 11.41
C TRP A 42 -27.90 -11.75 11.42
N THR A 43 -27.84 -13.05 11.68
CA THR A 43 -26.60 -13.83 11.73
C THR A 43 -26.00 -13.96 10.34
N VAL A 44 -26.83 -14.26 9.34
CA VAL A 44 -26.42 -14.33 7.93
C VAL A 44 -25.90 -12.97 7.46
N CYS A 45 -26.59 -11.86 7.76
CA CYS A 45 -26.15 -10.52 7.38
C CYS A 45 -24.77 -10.18 7.98
N LYS A 46 -24.55 -10.42 9.27
CA LYS A 46 -23.25 -10.18 9.92
C LYS A 46 -22.14 -11.02 9.28
N LEU A 47 -22.41 -12.28 8.99
CA LEU A 47 -21.45 -13.16 8.34
C LEU A 47 -21.09 -12.66 6.94
N THR A 48 -22.08 -12.23 6.15
CA THR A 48 -21.83 -11.70 4.79
C THR A 48 -21.02 -10.39 4.79
N ILE A 49 -21.24 -9.51 5.79
CA ILE A 49 -20.45 -8.27 5.93
C ILE A 49 -19.00 -8.61 6.30
N LEU A 50 -18.80 -9.54 7.24
CA LEU A 50 -17.47 -9.96 7.68
C LEU A 50 -16.68 -10.62 6.52
N VAL A 51 -17.34 -11.50 5.76
CA VAL A 51 -16.73 -12.17 4.61
C VAL A 51 -16.38 -11.18 3.50
N SER A 52 -17.28 -10.23 3.19
CA SER A 52 -17.01 -9.17 2.23
C SER A 52 -15.82 -8.30 2.66
N TYR A 53 -15.75 -7.93 3.95
CA TYR A 53 -14.63 -7.19 4.50
C TYR A 53 -13.30 -7.96 4.40
N LEU A 54 -13.32 -9.28 4.65
CA LEU A 54 -12.13 -10.12 4.51
C LEU A 54 -11.67 -10.20 3.05
N ILE A 55 -12.59 -10.41 2.09
CA ILE A 55 -12.26 -10.51 0.67
C ILE A 55 -11.66 -9.19 0.13
N ILE A 56 -12.21 -8.05 0.53
CA ILE A 56 -11.69 -6.74 0.12
C ILE A 56 -10.26 -6.52 0.65
N ASN A 57 -9.97 -6.98 1.87
CA ASN A 57 -8.64 -6.83 2.47
C ASN A 57 -7.62 -7.87 2.00
N THR A 58 -8.05 -9.05 1.52
CA THR A 58 -7.14 -10.10 1.00
C THR A 58 -6.84 -9.94 -0.49
N SER A 59 -7.59 -9.11 -1.22
CA SER A 59 -7.36 -8.78 -2.63
C SER A 59 -6.22 -7.76 -2.79
N GLN A 60 -5.04 -8.05 -2.25
CA GLN A 60 -3.82 -7.33 -2.61
C GLN A 60 -3.24 -7.99 -3.87
N GLU A 61 -3.81 -7.70 -5.04
CA GLU A 61 -3.16 -8.08 -6.29
C GLU A 61 -1.78 -7.40 -6.33
N SER A 62 -0.74 -8.22 -6.33
CA SER A 62 0.65 -7.79 -6.48
C SER A 62 0.82 -7.21 -7.88
N ARG A 63 0.60 -5.89 -8.04
CA ARG A 63 0.96 -5.22 -9.28
C ARG A 63 2.44 -5.47 -9.60
N PRO A 64 2.82 -5.66 -10.87
CA PRO A 64 4.21 -5.84 -11.24
C PRO A 64 5.03 -4.61 -10.79
N LEU A 65 6.25 -4.87 -10.30
CA LEU A 65 7.23 -3.84 -9.99
C LEU A 65 7.80 -3.26 -11.29
N ILE A 66 7.76 -1.94 -11.43
CA ILE A 66 8.27 -1.25 -12.61
C ILE A 66 9.65 -0.66 -12.28
N GLY A 67 10.69 -1.14 -12.96
CA GLY A 67 12.03 -0.60 -12.84
C GLY A 67 12.37 0.38 -13.95
N SER A 68 13.10 1.45 -13.61
CA SER A 68 13.71 2.38 -14.55
C SER A 68 15.23 2.34 -14.41
N VAL A 69 15.94 2.27 -15.54
CA VAL A 69 17.40 2.31 -15.59
C VAL A 69 17.80 3.54 -16.37
N VAL A 70 18.71 4.32 -15.79
CA VAL A 70 19.17 5.57 -16.37
C VAL A 70 20.51 5.35 -17.07
N ASN A 71 20.60 5.77 -18.33
CA ASN A 71 21.88 6.04 -18.98
C ASN A 71 22.19 7.53 -18.85
N TYR A 72 23.29 7.89 -18.19
CA TYR A 72 23.64 9.27 -17.91
C TYR A 72 25.15 9.49 -18.06
N THR A 73 25.50 10.58 -18.75
CA THR A 73 26.87 11.08 -18.84
C THR A 73 26.99 12.32 -17.95
N PRO A 74 27.93 12.33 -16.98
CA PRO A 74 28.11 13.47 -16.08
C PRO A 74 28.52 14.73 -16.84
N ILE A 75 27.93 15.84 -16.43
CA ILE A 75 28.28 17.16 -16.94
C ILE A 75 29.45 17.67 -16.11
N TRP A 76 30.49 18.17 -16.80
CA TRP A 76 31.68 18.71 -16.16
C TRP A 76 32.06 20.07 -16.75
N ASP A 77 32.06 21.09 -15.91
CA ASP A 77 32.56 22.42 -16.23
C ASP A 77 33.89 22.65 -15.51
N GLN A 78 34.96 22.83 -16.28
CA GLN A 78 36.32 23.03 -15.75
C GLN A 78 36.46 24.34 -14.97
N ASN A 79 35.54 25.29 -15.15
CA ASN A 79 35.54 26.56 -14.43
C ASN A 79 34.82 26.50 -13.08
N LYS A 80 34.22 25.35 -12.75
CA LYS A 80 33.48 25.13 -11.50
C LYS A 80 34.22 24.21 -10.55
N SER A 81 33.92 24.32 -9.26
CA SER A 81 34.43 23.39 -8.27
C SER A 81 33.90 21.97 -8.53
N ASN A 82 34.64 20.95 -8.09
CA ASN A 82 34.19 19.56 -8.17
C ASN A 82 32.83 19.38 -7.47
N THR A 83 32.64 20.04 -6.32
CA THR A 83 31.39 20.01 -5.56
C THR A 83 30.22 20.58 -6.36
N ASP A 84 30.41 21.71 -7.04
CA ASP A 84 29.35 22.32 -7.86
C ASP A 84 28.98 21.44 -9.06
N ASN A 85 29.97 20.81 -9.69
CA ASN A 85 29.72 19.86 -10.79
C ASN A 85 28.91 18.64 -10.30
N ILE A 86 29.27 18.06 -9.15
CA ILE A 86 28.53 16.93 -8.57
C ILE A 86 27.13 17.34 -8.17
N LEU A 87 26.97 18.49 -7.52
CA LEU A 87 25.66 19.03 -7.16
C LEU A 87 24.81 19.24 -8.42
N LYS A 88 25.40 19.72 -9.51
CA LYS A 88 24.69 19.87 -10.78
C LYS A 88 24.23 18.54 -11.37
N ASN A 89 25.06 17.50 -11.28
CA ASN A 89 24.69 16.15 -11.69
C ASN A 89 23.57 15.58 -10.80
N ALA A 90 23.62 15.84 -9.50
CA ALA A 90 22.56 15.44 -8.57
C ALA A 90 21.22 16.15 -8.84
N GLU A 91 21.24 17.45 -9.20
CA GLU A 91 20.04 18.16 -9.68
C GLU A 91 19.44 17.50 -10.93
N ASN A 92 20.29 17.05 -11.87
CA ASN A 92 19.82 16.33 -13.05
C ASN A 92 19.28 14.95 -12.69
N TYR A 93 19.88 14.24 -11.74
CA TYR A 93 19.32 13.01 -11.19
C TYR A 93 17.92 13.25 -10.63
N CYS A 94 17.69 14.33 -9.88
CA CYS A 94 16.36 14.68 -9.39
C CYS A 94 15.31 14.86 -10.50
N LYS A 95 15.71 15.43 -11.66
CA LYS A 95 14.81 15.52 -12.82
C LYS A 95 14.48 14.13 -13.38
N LEU A 96 15.49 13.28 -13.52
CA LEU A 96 15.33 11.91 -14.01
C LEU A 96 14.50 11.02 -13.05
N ILE A 97 14.68 11.18 -11.74
CA ILE A 97 13.82 10.59 -10.70
C ILE A 97 12.37 11.07 -10.89
N SER A 98 12.19 12.37 -11.15
CA SER A 98 10.86 12.93 -11.41
C SER A 98 10.21 12.34 -12.66
N ASP A 99 10.96 12.12 -13.73
CA ASP A 99 10.42 11.55 -14.96
C ASP A 99 10.13 10.06 -14.80
N ALA A 100 10.99 9.31 -14.11
CA ALA A 100 10.73 7.91 -13.76
C ALA A 100 9.46 7.77 -12.90
N SER A 101 9.27 8.66 -11.91
CA SER A 101 8.07 8.69 -11.07
C SER A 101 6.79 9.00 -11.87
N LYS A 102 6.84 9.94 -12.84
CA LYS A 102 5.71 10.20 -13.76
C LYS A 102 5.35 8.98 -14.62
N LEU A 103 6.33 8.14 -14.93
CA LEU A 103 6.14 6.86 -15.64
C LEU A 103 5.76 5.71 -14.71
N SER A 104 5.40 6.01 -13.44
CA SER A 104 5.00 5.02 -12.43
C SER A 104 6.07 3.98 -12.10
N ALA A 105 7.35 4.32 -12.27
CA ALA A 105 8.44 3.45 -11.82
C ALA A 105 8.45 3.35 -10.30
N ASP A 106 8.68 2.14 -9.80
CA ASP A 106 8.86 1.84 -8.39
C ASP A 106 10.28 2.08 -7.92
N ILE A 107 11.24 1.84 -8.81
CA ILE A 107 12.67 1.98 -8.55
C ILE A 107 13.36 2.60 -9.74
N VAL A 108 14.33 3.48 -9.48
CA VAL A 108 15.23 4.04 -10.49
C VAL A 108 16.69 3.74 -10.12
N VAL A 109 17.44 3.23 -11.07
CA VAL A 109 18.85 2.86 -10.90
C VAL A 109 19.73 3.73 -11.78
N PHE A 110 20.74 4.36 -11.16
CA PHE A 110 21.68 5.25 -11.82
C PHE A 110 23.04 4.57 -12.08
N PRO A 111 23.80 5.04 -13.08
CA PRO A 111 25.10 4.46 -13.42
C PRO A 111 26.16 4.76 -12.35
N ALA A 112 27.14 3.86 -12.21
CA ALA A 112 28.13 3.88 -11.14
C ALA A 112 28.99 5.16 -11.09
N GLU A 113 29.27 5.75 -12.25
CA GLU A 113 30.11 6.94 -12.37
C GLU A 113 29.31 8.18 -12.80
N GLY A 114 27.97 8.13 -12.75
CA GLY A 114 27.16 9.22 -13.31
C GLY A 114 27.11 10.49 -12.46
N LEU A 115 27.49 10.45 -11.19
CA LEU A 115 27.62 11.67 -10.36
C LEU A 115 28.98 12.38 -10.55
N THR A 116 30.04 11.60 -10.77
CA THR A 116 31.44 12.05 -10.62
C THR A 116 32.26 11.97 -11.90
N GLY A 117 31.89 11.08 -12.83
CA GLY A 117 32.69 10.68 -13.99
C GLY A 117 33.82 9.71 -13.65
N SER A 118 34.39 9.08 -14.69
CA SER A 118 35.48 8.09 -14.60
C SER A 118 36.84 8.69 -14.26
N THR A 119 37.02 10.01 -14.42
CA THR A 119 38.36 10.63 -14.49
C THR A 119 38.76 11.45 -13.27
N ASN A 120 37.91 11.62 -12.26
CA ASN A 120 38.13 12.64 -11.24
C ASN A 120 38.57 12.06 -9.89
N SER A 121 39.83 11.63 -9.81
CA SER A 121 40.52 11.25 -8.56
C SER A 121 40.61 12.36 -7.50
N LYS A 122 40.13 13.57 -7.81
CA LYS A 122 40.13 14.76 -6.95
C LYS A 122 38.77 15.06 -6.30
N ILE A 123 37.81 14.16 -6.38
CA ILE A 123 36.49 14.38 -5.77
C ILE A 123 36.57 14.06 -4.29
N SER A 124 36.22 15.04 -3.45
CA SER A 124 36.11 14.85 -2.01
C SER A 124 35.11 13.73 -1.73
N PRO A 125 35.53 12.68 -1.02
CA PRO A 125 34.63 11.59 -0.69
C PRO A 125 33.56 12.07 0.32
N ILE A 126 32.41 11.40 0.30
CA ILE A 126 31.27 11.70 1.16
C ILE A 126 31.27 10.72 2.34
N ILE A 127 31.13 11.24 3.56
CA ILE A 127 30.84 10.40 4.72
C ILE A 127 29.35 10.08 4.69
N LEU A 128 29.00 8.80 4.49
CA LEU A 128 27.60 8.39 4.53
C LEU A 128 27.12 8.25 5.98
N PRO A 129 25.85 8.61 6.27
CA PRO A 129 25.23 8.31 7.55
C PRO A 129 24.94 6.80 7.67
N ASN A 130 24.46 6.37 8.84
CA ASN A 130 24.19 4.96 9.08
C ASN A 130 23.01 4.46 8.24
N ILE A 131 22.93 3.15 8.04
CA ILE A 131 21.72 2.53 7.49
C ILE A 131 20.54 2.90 8.39
N PHE A 132 19.38 3.14 7.77
CA PHE A 132 18.13 3.64 8.38
C PHE A 132 18.12 5.12 8.76
N ASP A 133 19.22 5.86 8.54
CA ASP A 133 19.19 7.31 8.63
C ASP A 133 18.56 7.95 7.39
N ASN A 134 17.89 9.09 7.58
CA ASN A 134 17.42 9.93 6.50
C ASN A 134 18.36 11.14 6.28
N PRO A 135 19.10 11.19 5.17
CA PRO A 135 20.00 12.30 4.88
C PRO A 135 19.31 13.67 4.78
N SER A 136 18.04 13.74 4.35
CA SER A 136 17.30 15.00 4.24
C SER A 136 16.95 15.61 5.60
N ASP A 137 16.90 14.77 6.65
CA ASP A 137 16.42 15.19 7.97
C ASP A 137 17.59 15.56 8.91
N LYS A 138 18.85 15.42 8.45
CA LYS A 138 20.06 15.74 9.22
C LYS A 138 20.72 17.03 8.70
N ASN A 139 20.88 18.02 9.59
CA ASN A 139 21.51 19.31 9.26
C ASN A 139 22.97 19.18 8.82
N ASP A 140 23.69 18.17 9.33
CA ASP A 140 25.11 17.95 9.04
C ASP A 140 25.33 16.98 7.85
N SER A 141 24.27 16.63 7.11
CA SER A 141 24.40 15.74 5.97
C SER A 141 25.05 16.44 4.79
N ASN A 142 25.76 15.68 3.97
CA ASN A 142 26.31 16.17 2.72
C ASN A 142 25.19 16.70 1.80
N GLN A 143 25.38 17.89 1.22
CA GLN A 143 24.37 18.56 0.41
C GLN A 143 23.87 17.71 -0.77
N VAL A 144 24.75 16.96 -1.42
CA VAL A 144 24.39 16.07 -2.55
C VAL A 144 23.47 14.96 -2.05
N LEU A 145 23.82 14.33 -0.94
CA LEU A 145 23.05 13.22 -0.38
C LEU A 145 21.69 13.70 0.17
N SER A 146 21.66 14.86 0.82
CA SER A 146 20.43 15.49 1.30
C SER A 146 19.48 15.84 0.14
N LEU A 147 20.03 16.36 -0.97
CA LEU A 147 19.26 16.64 -2.19
C LEU A 147 18.67 15.35 -2.78
N LEU A 148 19.49 14.31 -2.98
CA LEU A 148 19.04 13.03 -3.56
C LEU A 148 17.99 12.34 -2.68
N SER A 149 18.16 12.37 -1.36
CA SER A 149 17.17 11.88 -0.40
C SER A 149 15.85 12.65 -0.51
N SER A 150 15.91 13.98 -0.49
CA SER A 150 14.72 14.84 -0.60
C SER A 150 13.97 14.63 -1.92
N CYS A 151 14.69 14.48 -3.02
CA CYS A 151 14.12 14.17 -4.33
C CYS A 151 13.45 12.80 -4.33
N THR A 152 14.10 11.77 -3.81
CA THR A 152 13.54 10.42 -3.69
C THR A 152 12.24 10.43 -2.86
N LYS A 153 12.29 11.06 -1.68
CA LYS A 153 11.17 11.22 -0.74
C LYS A 153 9.94 11.86 -1.39
N SER A 154 10.13 13.00 -2.03
CA SER A 154 9.05 13.77 -2.66
C SER A 154 8.44 13.12 -3.90
N ARG A 155 9.12 12.12 -4.49
CA ARG A 155 8.62 11.37 -5.65
C ARG A 155 8.13 9.96 -5.30
N ASN A 156 8.21 9.57 -4.02
CA ASN A 156 7.73 8.29 -3.49
C ASN A 156 8.25 7.07 -4.29
N ILE A 157 9.54 7.11 -4.67
CA ILE A 157 10.20 6.09 -5.51
C ILE A 157 11.43 5.55 -4.78
N TYR A 158 11.85 4.31 -5.03
CA TYR A 158 13.16 3.82 -4.59
C TYR A 158 14.24 4.33 -5.53
N SER A 159 15.39 4.73 -5.01
CA SER A 159 16.49 5.21 -5.85
C SER A 159 17.80 4.54 -5.48
N VAL A 160 18.56 4.13 -6.48
CA VAL A 160 19.88 3.52 -6.30
C VAL A 160 20.94 4.38 -6.97
N PHE A 161 21.98 4.74 -6.21
CA PHE A 161 23.07 5.60 -6.65
C PHE A 161 24.40 4.98 -6.29
N THR A 162 25.46 5.41 -6.96
CA THR A 162 26.83 5.15 -6.52
C THR A 162 27.47 6.43 -6.04
N ILE A 163 28.15 6.37 -4.90
CA ILE A 163 28.79 7.51 -4.24
C ILE A 163 30.24 7.16 -3.96
N ASN A 164 31.14 8.13 -4.17
CA ASN A 164 32.50 8.04 -3.66
C ASN A 164 32.49 8.30 -2.15
N GLU A 165 32.55 7.23 -1.37
CA GLU A 165 32.42 7.24 0.08
C GLU A 165 33.79 7.26 0.78
N GLN A 166 33.86 7.95 1.92
CA GLN A 166 34.97 7.80 2.87
C GLN A 166 34.58 6.83 3.99
N LEU A 167 35.20 5.65 4.02
CA LEU A 167 35.02 4.64 5.06
C LEU A 167 36.37 4.27 5.68
N ASN A 168 36.53 4.49 6.99
CA ASN A 168 37.76 4.14 7.72
C ASN A 168 39.05 4.66 7.06
N ASN A 169 39.05 5.92 6.59
CA ASN A 169 40.13 6.56 5.83
C ASN A 169 40.45 5.93 4.45
N HIS A 170 39.57 5.06 3.94
CA HIS A 170 39.62 4.55 2.58
C HIS A 170 38.51 5.17 1.73
N ASN A 171 38.80 5.41 0.45
CA ASN A 171 37.82 5.85 -0.52
C ASN A 171 37.23 4.62 -1.23
N CYS A 172 35.91 4.49 -1.18
CA CYS A 172 35.18 3.38 -1.77
C CYS A 172 34.14 3.90 -2.76
N LEU A 173 33.98 3.22 -3.89
CA LEU A 173 32.80 3.41 -4.73
C LEU A 173 31.67 2.56 -4.15
N THR A 174 30.77 3.20 -3.42
CA THR A 174 29.72 2.53 -2.66
C THR A 174 28.37 2.74 -3.34
N GLN A 175 27.64 1.65 -3.56
CA GLN A 175 26.25 1.72 -4.02
C GLN A 175 25.33 1.88 -2.83
N ILE A 176 24.43 2.86 -2.89
CA ILE A 176 23.42 3.06 -1.85
C ILE A 176 22.03 2.93 -2.44
N ALA A 177 21.11 2.38 -1.65
CA ALA A 177 19.69 2.37 -1.97
C ALA A 177 18.93 3.24 -0.97
N LEU A 178 18.13 4.16 -1.50
CA LEU A 178 17.19 4.96 -0.74
C LEU A 178 15.78 4.38 -0.90
N ASN A 179 15.04 4.29 0.19
CA ASN A 179 13.62 3.98 0.13
C ASN A 179 12.77 5.20 -0.28
N ARG A 180 11.47 4.98 -0.42
CA ARG A 180 10.50 6.02 -0.79
C ARG A 180 10.40 7.20 0.18
N ASN A 181 10.96 7.08 1.39
CA ASN A 181 11.03 8.17 2.37
C ASN A 181 12.37 8.94 2.32
N GLY A 182 13.29 8.56 1.42
CA GLY A 182 14.64 9.11 1.34
C GLY A 182 15.63 8.48 2.31
N THR A 183 15.23 7.45 3.07
CA THR A 183 16.07 6.76 4.05
C THR A 183 17.02 5.78 3.38
N ILE A 184 18.27 5.71 3.84
CA ILE A 184 19.23 4.69 3.38
C ILE A 184 18.79 3.32 3.89
N ILE A 185 18.61 2.35 2.99
CA ILE A 185 18.21 0.97 3.34
C ILE A 185 19.23 -0.09 2.92
N ALA A 186 20.18 0.25 2.05
CA ALA A 186 21.29 -0.61 1.68
C ALA A 186 22.53 0.24 1.33
N ARG A 187 23.70 -0.37 1.51
CA ARG A 187 25.03 0.17 1.29
C ARG A 187 25.98 -0.97 0.94
#